data_AF-A0A366B0Z4-F1
#
_entry.id   AF-A0A366B0Z4-F1
#
_cell.length_a   1.000
_cell.length_b   1.000
_cell.length_c   1.000
_cell.angle_alpha   90.00
_cell.angle_beta   90.00
_cell.angle_gamma   90.00
#
_symmetry.space_group_name_H-M   'P 1'
#
loop_
_entity.id
_entity.type
_entity.pdbx_description
1 polymer ?
#
loop_
_entity_poly.entity_id
_entity_poly.type
_entity_poly.pdbx_seq_one_letter_code
_entity_poly.pdbx_strand_id
1 'polypeptide(L)'
;MKKIICLLLFCISFSTVGQSKESDFFKFYKGGTKYMKPVKYVLFDTTSGDTKKEVANKIYFYMGGETFIFDVKINKMDTCLLDKLKFTVDKSEDLQQKAYQFYKEKKQIEERKMKLKNPILYPVTDFSAYFKIYVLEKTHKNTLLKYEVDWIYSSF
;
A
#
# COMPACT_ATOMS: atom_id res chain seq x y z
N MET A 1 -37.52 -27.43 10.05
CA MET A 1 -36.80 -27.07 8.80
C MET A 1 -36.57 -25.56 8.62
N LYS A 2 -37.54 -24.68 8.90
CA LYS A 2 -37.35 -23.21 8.75
C LYS A 2 -36.20 -22.61 9.59
N LYS A 3 -35.93 -23.15 10.79
CA LYS A 3 -34.83 -22.68 11.67
C LYS A 3 -33.42 -23.00 11.15
N ILE A 4 -33.26 -24.10 10.40
CA ILE A 4 -31.96 -24.51 9.82
C ILE A 4 -31.62 -23.64 8.60
N ILE A 5 -32.63 -23.28 7.80
CA ILE A 5 -32.48 -22.39 6.63
C ILE A 5 -32.04 -20.99 7.07
N CYS A 6 -32.58 -20.46 8.17
CA CYS A 6 -32.14 -19.18 8.74
C CYS A 6 -30.68 -19.21 9.18
N LEU A 7 -30.22 -20.31 9.78
CA LEU A 7 -28.85 -20.45 10.26
C LEU A 7 -27.85 -20.53 9.09
N LEU A 8 -28.21 -21.21 8.00
CA LEU A 8 -27.43 -21.25 6.76
C LEU A 8 -27.31 -19.87 6.10
N LEU A 9 -28.40 -19.10 6.05
CA LEU A 9 -28.36 -17.73 5.52
C LEU A 9 -27.47 -16.80 6.37
N PHE A 10 -27.42 -17.02 7.68
CA PHE A 10 -26.58 -16.24 8.59
C PHE A 10 -25.08 -16.60 8.48
N CYS A 11 -24.72 -17.81 8.05
CA CYS A 11 -23.32 -18.20 7.84
C CYS A 11 -22.74 -17.63 6.53
N ILE A 12 -23.55 -17.47 5.49
CA ILE A 12 -23.11 -16.94 4.19
C ILE A 12 -22.81 -15.43 4.29
N SER A 13 -23.51 -14.70 5.17
CA SER A 13 -23.30 -13.27 5.37
C SER A 13 -21.99 -12.90 6.08
N PHE A 14 -21.35 -13.83 6.80
CA PHE A 14 -20.04 -13.60 7.41
C PHE A 14 -18.86 -13.92 6.49
N SER A 15 -19.08 -14.42 5.27
CA SER A 15 -18.00 -14.80 4.36
C SER A 15 -17.36 -13.62 3.62
N THR A 16 -17.84 -12.38 3.80
CA THR A 16 -17.30 -11.19 3.12
C THR A 16 -16.19 -10.50 3.90
N VAL A 17 -15.61 -11.15 4.91
CA VAL A 17 -14.48 -10.61 5.68
C VAL A 17 -13.22 -10.61 4.81
N GLY A 18 -12.90 -9.44 4.24
CA GLY A 18 -11.56 -9.09 3.76
C GLY A 18 -11.05 -9.88 2.55
N GLN A 19 -11.73 -9.79 1.40
CA GLN A 19 -11.13 -10.27 0.15
C GLN A 19 -9.92 -9.39 -0.19
N SER A 20 -8.73 -9.95 -0.05
CA SER A 20 -7.50 -9.35 -0.58
C SER A 20 -7.59 -9.32 -2.11
N LYS A 21 -7.18 -8.19 -2.71
CA LYS A 21 -7.16 -8.00 -4.16
C LYS A 21 -5.81 -8.40 -4.72
N GLU A 22 -5.73 -8.72 -6.00
CA GLU A 22 -4.43 -9.04 -6.64
C GLU A 22 -3.40 -7.89 -6.48
N SER A 23 -3.87 -6.64 -6.47
CA SER A 23 -3.05 -5.44 -6.26
C SER A 23 -2.40 -5.36 -4.88
N ASP A 24 -2.91 -6.11 -3.90
CA ASP A 24 -2.35 -6.20 -2.54
C ASP A 24 -1.09 -7.08 -2.48
N PHE A 25 -0.77 -7.78 -3.58
CA PHE A 25 0.36 -8.68 -3.66
C PHE A 25 1.41 -8.21 -4.67
N PHE A 26 2.64 -8.69 -4.50
CA PHE A 26 3.71 -8.58 -5.48
C PHE A 26 4.36 -9.95 -5.72
N LYS A 27 5.07 -10.07 -6.85
CA LYS A 27 5.91 -11.21 -7.20
C LYS A 27 7.28 -10.72 -7.63
N PHE A 28 8.32 -11.50 -7.38
CA PHE A 28 9.67 -11.20 -7.88
C PHE A 28 9.82 -11.45 -9.39
N TYR A 29 9.03 -12.38 -9.94
CA TYR A 29 9.08 -12.76 -11.35
C TYR A 29 7.75 -13.41 -11.79
N LYS A 30 7.55 -13.50 -13.10
CA LYS A 30 6.34 -14.12 -13.69
C LYS A 30 6.25 -15.59 -13.29
N GLY A 31 5.12 -15.97 -12.69
CA GLY A 31 4.91 -17.33 -12.17
C GLY A 31 5.51 -17.59 -10.79
N GLY A 32 6.19 -16.61 -10.19
CA GLY A 32 6.73 -16.72 -8.83
C GLY A 32 5.68 -16.59 -7.72
N THR A 33 6.15 -16.75 -6.48
CA THR A 33 5.33 -16.75 -5.26
C THR A 33 4.65 -15.40 -4.98
N LYS A 34 3.38 -15.49 -4.59
CA LYS A 34 2.52 -14.51 -3.90
C LYS A 34 3.14 -13.88 -2.64
N TYR A 35 3.50 -12.60 -2.62
CA TYR A 35 3.84 -11.88 -1.38
C TYR A 35 2.86 -10.74 -1.09
N MET A 36 2.27 -10.71 0.10
CA MET A 36 1.47 -9.57 0.56
C MET A 36 2.37 -8.35 0.71
N LYS A 37 1.96 -7.22 0.15
CA LYS A 37 2.68 -5.95 0.29
C LYS A 37 2.56 -5.45 1.74
N PRO A 38 3.67 -5.10 2.41
CA PRO A 38 3.61 -4.35 3.65
C PRO A 38 2.87 -3.03 3.47
N VAL A 39 2.02 -2.69 4.44
CA VAL A 39 1.29 -1.43 4.47
C VAL A 39 2.17 -0.34 5.08
N LYS A 40 2.23 0.81 4.40
CA LYS A 40 3.01 1.98 4.81
C LYS A 40 2.10 3.21 4.84
N TYR A 41 2.28 4.05 5.84
CA TYR A 41 1.52 5.27 6.02
C TYR A 41 2.46 6.46 5.94
N VAL A 42 2.13 7.44 5.13
CA VAL A 42 2.86 8.72 5.06
C VAL A 42 1.90 9.86 5.37
N LEU A 43 2.37 10.86 6.11
CA LEU A 43 1.55 12.02 6.49
C LEU A 43 1.80 13.17 5.53
N PHE A 44 0.75 13.62 4.85
CA PHE A 44 0.75 14.83 4.04
C PHE A 44 0.72 16.06 4.95
N ASP A 45 1.69 16.93 4.77
CA ASP A 45 1.83 18.16 5.56
C ASP A 45 2.33 19.33 4.68
N THR A 46 1.41 20.26 4.39
CA THR A 46 1.74 21.46 3.60
C THR A 46 2.77 22.36 4.27
N THR A 47 2.91 22.31 5.59
CA THR A 47 3.93 23.10 6.31
C THR A 47 5.34 22.55 6.12
N SER A 48 5.45 21.26 5.77
CA SER A 48 6.69 20.59 5.43
C SER A 48 7.08 20.75 3.94
N GLY A 49 6.31 21.52 3.18
CA GLY A 49 6.55 21.77 1.75
C GLY A 49 5.86 20.77 0.81
N ASP A 50 5.04 19.86 1.34
CA ASP A 50 4.26 18.94 0.52
C ASP A 50 3.22 19.70 -0.31
N THR A 51 3.00 19.26 -1.55
CA THR A 51 2.02 19.88 -2.44
C THR A 51 1.00 18.88 -2.95
N LYS A 52 -0.24 19.35 -3.15
CA LYS A 52 -1.36 18.55 -3.67
C LYS A 52 -1.91 19.19 -4.93
N LYS A 53 -2.16 18.40 -5.97
CA LYS A 53 -2.76 18.86 -7.23
C LYS A 53 -3.91 17.95 -7.64
N GLU A 54 -5.06 18.54 -7.93
CA GLU A 54 -6.23 17.81 -8.41
C GLU A 54 -6.38 18.01 -9.93
N VAL A 55 -6.49 16.89 -10.66
CA VAL A 55 -6.67 16.90 -12.12
C VAL A 55 -7.69 15.82 -12.49
N ALA A 56 -8.83 16.24 -13.02
CA ALA A 56 -9.95 15.36 -13.37
C ALA A 56 -10.36 14.45 -12.19
N ASN A 57 -10.20 13.13 -12.31
CA ASN A 57 -10.54 12.14 -11.29
C ASN A 57 -9.34 11.74 -10.41
N LYS A 58 -8.24 12.50 -10.46
CA LYS A 58 -7.00 12.16 -9.76
C LYS A 58 -6.54 13.28 -8.83
N ILE A 59 -5.97 12.87 -7.70
CA ILE A 59 -5.26 13.72 -6.76
C ILE A 59 -3.80 13.26 -6.73
N TYR A 60 -2.89 14.18 -6.96
CA TYR A 60 -1.45 13.97 -6.92
C TYR A 60 -0.92 14.61 -5.65
N PHE A 61 -0.25 13.81 -4.82
CA PHE A 61 0.49 14.26 -3.64
C PHE A 61 1.98 14.19 -3.97
N TYR A 62 2.66 15.32 -3.88
CA TYR A 62 4.12 15.41 -4.04
C TYR A 62 4.72 15.63 -2.66
N MET A 63 5.44 14.63 -2.15
CA MET A 63 5.93 14.62 -0.77
C MET A 63 7.33 13.99 -0.70
N GLY A 64 8.31 14.71 -0.15
CA GLY A 64 9.68 14.18 0.04
C GLY A 64 10.34 13.63 -1.23
N GLY A 65 10.10 14.26 -2.39
CA GLY A 65 10.61 13.80 -3.69
C GLY A 65 9.82 12.67 -4.34
N GLU A 66 8.82 12.11 -3.65
CA GLU A 66 7.97 11.02 -4.15
C GLU A 66 6.64 11.56 -4.68
N THR A 67 6.03 10.84 -5.62
CA THR A 67 4.68 11.15 -6.12
C THR A 67 3.71 10.03 -5.77
N PHE A 68 2.60 10.40 -5.12
CA PHE A 68 1.51 9.50 -4.80
C PHE A 68 0.24 9.92 -5.54
N ILE A 69 -0.41 8.97 -6.20
CA ILE A 69 -1.56 9.22 -7.04
C ILE A 69 -2.76 8.51 -6.45
N PHE A 70 -3.78 9.29 -6.12
CA PHE A 70 -5.10 8.78 -5.80
C PHE A 70 -6.01 8.98 -7.01
N ASP A 71 -6.56 7.91 -7.57
CA ASP A 71 -7.60 7.93 -8.58
C ASP A 71 -8.93 7.48 -7.97
N VAL A 72 -9.91 8.40 -7.95
CA VAL A 72 -11.23 8.21 -7.33
C VAL A 72 -11.98 6.98 -7.90
N LYS A 73 -11.68 6.56 -9.14
CA LYS A 73 -12.37 5.45 -9.81
C LYS A 73 -11.89 4.07 -9.32
N ILE A 74 -10.67 3.98 -8.82
CA ILE A 74 -10.03 2.68 -8.51
C ILE A 74 -9.51 2.59 -7.08
N ASN A 75 -9.11 3.72 -6.48
CA ASN A 75 -8.55 3.77 -5.15
C ASN A 75 -9.62 4.02 -4.09
N LYS A 76 -9.33 3.63 -2.86
CA LYS A 76 -10.22 3.79 -1.72
C LYS A 76 -9.81 5.00 -0.87
N MET A 77 -10.79 5.81 -0.50
CA MET A 77 -10.64 6.83 0.53
C MET A 77 -11.49 6.43 1.74
N ASP A 78 -10.89 6.50 2.92
CA ASP A 78 -11.57 6.29 4.21
C ASP A 78 -11.29 7.47 5.15
N THR A 79 -12.10 7.63 6.19
CA THR A 79 -11.85 8.58 7.27
C THR A 79 -11.49 7.84 8.55
N CYS A 80 -10.48 8.28 9.29
CA CYS A 80 -10.15 7.76 10.62
C CYS A 80 -9.93 8.88 11.64
N LEU A 81 -10.09 8.55 12.93
CA LEU A 81 -9.82 9.48 14.04
C LEU A 81 -8.34 9.40 14.42
N LEU A 82 -7.70 10.56 14.63
CA LEU A 82 -6.28 10.67 14.97
C LEU A 82 -5.94 9.87 16.24
N ASP A 83 -6.79 9.98 17.25
CA ASP A 83 -6.60 9.36 18.58
C ASP A 83 -6.67 7.83 18.57
N LYS A 84 -7.09 7.22 17.45
CA LYS A 84 -7.21 5.77 17.28
C LYS A 84 -6.12 5.18 16.39
N LEU A 85 -5.12 5.96 15.97
CA LEU A 85 -4.03 5.48 15.13
C LEU A 85 -3.10 4.55 15.91
N LYS A 86 -3.03 3.29 15.48
CA LYS A 86 -2.04 2.30 15.95
C LYS A 86 -0.90 2.08 14.95
N PHE A 87 -0.86 2.84 13.86
CA PHE A 87 0.08 2.61 12.76
C PHE A 87 1.27 3.55 12.87
N THR A 88 2.46 3.05 12.54
CA THR A 88 3.67 3.87 12.40
C THR A 88 3.58 4.69 11.12
N VAL A 89 3.82 6.00 11.24
CA VAL A 89 3.94 6.90 10.09
C VAL A 89 5.39 6.94 9.66
N ASP A 90 5.64 6.56 8.42
CA ASP A 90 6.94 6.66 7.75
C ASP A 90 7.09 8.05 7.12
N LYS A 91 8.34 8.53 7.02
CA LYS A 91 8.64 9.65 6.14
C LYS A 91 8.61 9.19 4.68
N SER A 92 8.09 10.02 3.79
CA SER A 92 8.04 9.75 2.35
C SER A 92 9.44 9.58 1.75
N GLU A 93 10.39 10.45 2.12
CA GLU A 93 11.79 10.43 1.64
C GLU A 93 12.52 9.11 1.91
N ASP A 94 12.12 8.37 2.96
CA ASP A 94 12.74 7.10 3.33
C ASP A 94 12.16 5.89 2.56
N LEU A 95 11.03 6.04 1.87
CA LEU A 95 10.28 4.92 1.31
C LEU A 95 11.10 4.12 0.31
N GLN A 96 11.84 4.81 -0.57
CA GLN A 96 12.69 4.17 -1.58
C GLN A 96 13.78 3.31 -0.93
N GLN A 97 14.48 3.85 0.07
CA GLN A 97 15.51 3.10 0.80
C GLN A 97 14.90 1.91 1.55
N LYS A 98 13.74 2.08 2.19
CA LYS A 98 13.02 1.00 2.89
C LYS A 98 12.57 -0.09 1.92
N ALA A 99 12.07 0.27 0.74
CA ALA A 99 11.64 -0.67 -0.28
C ALA A 99 12.84 -1.45 -0.85
N TYR A 100 13.97 -0.78 -1.04
CA TYR A 100 15.22 -1.43 -1.43
C TYR A 100 15.71 -2.46 -0.39
N GLN A 101 15.74 -2.11 0.90
CA GLN A 101 16.13 -3.05 1.95
C GLN A 101 15.17 -4.23 2.03
N PHE A 102 13.85 -3.96 1.98
CA PHE A 102 12.84 -5.01 1.97
C PHE A 102 13.01 -5.98 0.79
N TYR A 103 13.26 -5.45 -0.41
CA TYR A 103 13.55 -6.25 -1.59
C TYR A 103 14.77 -7.15 -1.36
N LYS A 104 15.87 -6.59 -0.87
CA LYS A 104 17.12 -7.33 -0.65
C LYS A 104 16.93 -8.49 0.34
N GLU A 105 16.25 -8.23 1.45
CA GLU A 105 15.95 -9.26 2.46
C GLU A 105 15.05 -10.37 1.90
N LYS A 106 13.96 -10.00 1.24
CA LYS A 106 13.00 -10.97 0.70
C LYS A 106 13.59 -11.76 -0.46
N LYS A 107 14.39 -11.14 -1.32
CA LYS A 107 15.13 -11.84 -2.38
C LYS A 107 16.04 -12.91 -1.80
N GLN A 108 16.85 -12.58 -0.78
CA GLN A 108 17.73 -13.55 -0.14
C GLN A 108 16.96 -14.75 0.44
N ILE A 109 15.78 -14.49 1.03
CA ILE A 109 14.91 -15.55 1.54
C ILE A 109 14.45 -16.47 0.39
N GLU A 110 14.05 -15.91 -0.75
CA GLU A 110 13.60 -16.70 -1.90
C GLU A 110 14.72 -17.52 -2.54
N GLU A 111 15.89 -16.93 -2.73
CA GLU A 111 17.06 -17.63 -3.30
C GLU A 111 17.47 -18.82 -2.43
N ARG A 112 17.43 -18.67 -1.09
CA ARG A 112 17.66 -19.77 -0.14
C ARG A 112 16.62 -20.87 -0.28
N LYS A 113 15.33 -20.54 -0.40
CA LYS A 113 14.27 -21.54 -0.58
C LYS A 113 14.42 -22.34 -1.87
N MET A 114 14.84 -21.70 -2.95
CA MET A 114 15.03 -22.35 -4.25
C MET A 114 16.31 -23.17 -4.34
N LYS A 115 17.17 -23.15 -3.31
CA LYS A 115 18.47 -23.85 -3.28
C LYS A 115 19.34 -23.53 -4.52
N LEU A 116 19.26 -22.31 -5.02
CA LEU A 116 19.99 -21.93 -6.22
C LEU A 116 21.47 -21.78 -5.89
N LYS A 117 22.32 -22.36 -6.75
CA LYS A 117 23.79 -22.21 -6.66
C LYS A 117 24.24 -20.79 -7.04
N ASN A 118 23.45 -20.10 -7.87
CA ASN A 118 23.75 -18.76 -8.36
C ASN A 118 22.60 -17.80 -8.02
N PRO A 119 22.89 -16.52 -7.69
CA PRO A 119 21.87 -15.50 -7.48
C PRO A 119 21.04 -15.29 -8.74
N ILE A 120 19.76 -15.00 -8.58
CA ILE A 120 18.92 -14.64 -9.72
C ILE A 120 19.08 -13.14 -9.96
N LEU A 121 19.47 -12.78 -11.19
CA LEU A 121 19.51 -11.41 -11.63
C LEU A 121 18.07 -10.96 -11.96
N TYR A 122 17.46 -10.29 -11.00
CA TYR A 122 16.19 -9.58 -11.17
C TYR A 122 16.47 -8.09 -11.20
N PRO A 123 16.58 -7.46 -12.38
CA PRO A 123 16.64 -6.01 -12.44
C PRO A 123 15.33 -5.47 -11.85
N VAL A 124 15.42 -4.76 -10.73
CA VAL A 124 14.27 -4.06 -10.17
C VAL A 124 14.11 -2.79 -10.97
N THR A 125 13.04 -2.72 -11.77
CA THR A 125 12.70 -1.52 -12.53
C THR A 125 11.94 -0.51 -11.68
N ASP A 126 11.29 -0.97 -10.61
CA ASP A 126 10.45 -0.14 -9.75
C ASP A 126 10.32 -0.74 -8.34
N PHE A 127 10.72 0.02 -7.32
CA PHE A 127 10.56 -0.36 -5.91
C PHE A 127 9.18 -0.01 -5.35
N SER A 128 8.41 0.84 -6.04
CA SER A 128 7.08 1.27 -5.62
C SER A 128 6.11 0.09 -5.48
N ALA A 129 6.32 -0.95 -6.30
CA ALA A 129 5.50 -2.14 -6.34
C ALA A 129 5.54 -2.98 -5.06
N TYR A 130 6.54 -2.79 -4.17
CA TYR A 130 6.71 -3.64 -2.99
C TYR A 130 5.85 -3.24 -1.79
N PHE A 131 5.38 -2.00 -1.74
CA PHE A 131 4.58 -1.50 -0.62
C PHE A 131 3.18 -1.12 -1.05
N LYS A 132 2.26 -1.21 -0.10
CA LYS A 132 0.93 -0.61 -0.21
C LYS A 132 0.95 0.69 0.58
N ILE A 133 0.81 1.82 -0.10
CA ILE A 133 0.93 3.14 0.53
C ILE A 133 -0.46 3.70 0.85
N TYR A 134 -0.57 4.28 2.04
CA TYR A 134 -1.66 5.17 2.40
C TYR A 134 -1.13 6.57 2.70
N VAL A 135 -1.66 7.57 2.01
CA VAL A 135 -1.44 8.98 2.36
C VAL A 135 -2.47 9.38 3.39
N LEU A 136 -2.01 9.99 4.48
CA LEU A 136 -2.83 10.52 5.56
C LEU A 136 -2.86 12.05 5.45
N GLU A 137 -4.05 12.64 5.36
CA GLU A 137 -4.24 14.10 5.32
C GLU A 137 -5.04 14.53 6.54
N LYS A 138 -4.51 15.46 7.33
CA LYS A 138 -5.21 16.05 8.48
C LYS A 138 -6.35 16.93 8.00
N THR A 139 -7.48 16.83 8.69
CA THR A 139 -8.63 17.73 8.51
C THR A 139 -8.85 18.56 9.78
N HIS A 140 -9.67 19.61 9.70
CA HIS A 140 -9.88 20.57 10.79
C HIS A 140 -10.52 20.01 12.08
N LYS A 141 -10.98 18.74 12.11
CA LYS A 141 -11.77 18.16 13.23
C LYS A 141 -11.13 16.94 13.91
N ASN A 142 -9.80 16.90 14.02
CA ASN A 142 -9.07 15.74 14.55
C ASN A 142 -9.32 14.42 13.79
N THR A 143 -9.81 14.54 12.56
CA THR A 143 -10.03 13.45 11.62
C THR A 143 -8.93 13.45 10.56
N LEU A 144 -8.53 12.26 10.13
CA LEU A 144 -7.65 12.07 9.00
C LEU A 144 -8.43 11.49 7.83
N LEU A 145 -8.16 12.01 6.63
CA LEU A 145 -8.47 11.31 5.39
C LEU A 145 -7.33 10.36 5.10
N LYS A 146 -7.67 9.13 4.74
CA LYS A 146 -6.74 8.05 4.41
C LYS A 146 -6.99 7.66 2.97
N TYR A 147 -6.04 7.97 2.10
CA TYR A 147 -6.07 7.66 0.68
C TYR A 147 -5.21 6.43 0.41
N GLU A 148 -5.79 5.37 -0.14
CA GLU A 148 -5.00 4.33 -0.81
C GLU A 148 -4.45 4.93 -2.10
N VAL A 149 -3.14 4.85 -2.34
CA VAL A 149 -2.51 5.54 -3.48
C VAL A 149 -1.62 4.60 -4.27
N ASP A 150 -1.49 4.89 -5.56
CA ASP A 150 -0.41 4.37 -6.38
C ASP A 150 0.83 5.23 -6.13
N TRP A 151 1.93 4.61 -5.74
CA TRP A 151 3.20 5.28 -5.57
C TRP A 151 3.99 5.21 -6.88
N ILE A 152 4.47 6.34 -7.36
CA ILE A 152 5.36 6.42 -8.51
C ILE A 152 6.63 7.14 -8.05
N TYR A 153 7.75 6.45 -8.18
CA TYR A 153 9.05 7.08 -7.99
C TYR A 153 9.24 8.15 -9.06
N SER A 154 9.44 9.40 -8.62
CA SER A 154 9.64 10.53 -9.52
C SER A 154 11.07 11.01 -9.42
N SER A 155 11.93 10.59 -10.35
CA SER A 155 13.18 11.30 -10.63
C SER A 155 12.84 12.62 -11.34
N PHE A 156 12.51 13.66 -10.58
CA PHE A 156 12.60 15.02 -11.10
C PHE A 156 14.06 15.48 -11.03
#